data_AF-U9T8L6-F1
#
_entry.id   AF-U9T8L6-F1
#
_cell.length_a   1.000
_cell.length_b   1.000
_cell.length_c   1.000
_cell.angle_alpha   90.00
_cell.angle_beta   90.00
_cell.angle_gamma   90.00
#
_symmetry.space_group_name_H-M   'P 1'
#
loop_
_entity.id
_entity.type
_entity.pdbx_description
1 polymer ?
#
loop_
_entity_poly.entity_id
_entity_poly.type
_entity_poly.pdbx_seq_one_letter_code
_entity_poly.pdbx_strand_id
1 'polypeptide(L)'
;MTNAFEFNLQYGIDDKDNKRIYSAPNSFINQLIGILKLNLPSEIMNTRIMIFKEQWSSKAKQFLIFITKSNNEGGNALANMESTKQKEFIKYIDINENDLPIIKFWIGCLKTA
;
A
#
# COMPACT_ATOMS: atom_id res chain seq x y z
N MET A 1 9.38 -18.78 22.55
CA MET A 1 10.21 -18.31 21.42
C MET A 1 9.47 -17.17 20.75
N THR A 2 10.04 -15.97 20.82
CA THR A 2 9.42 -14.75 20.30
C THR A 2 9.81 -14.63 18.83
N ASN A 3 8.93 -15.05 17.92
CA ASN A 3 9.10 -14.77 16.50
C ASN A 3 8.94 -13.26 16.31
N ALA A 4 10.05 -12.53 16.37
CA ALA A 4 10.07 -11.14 15.93
C ALA A 4 9.75 -11.16 14.43
N PHE A 5 8.55 -10.67 14.08
CA PHE A 5 8.15 -10.45 12.70
C PHE A 5 9.09 -9.41 12.08
N GLU A 6 10.08 -9.89 11.32
CA GLU A 6 10.97 -9.02 10.55
C GLU A 6 10.21 -8.48 9.34
N PHE A 7 9.61 -7.29 9.50
CA PHE A 7 9.04 -6.54 8.40
C PHE A 7 10.19 -6.07 7.51
N ASN A 8 10.43 -6.81 6.42
CA ASN A 8 11.44 -6.45 5.44
C ASN A 8 10.95 -5.21 4.64
N LEU A 9 11.27 -4.03 5.17
CA LEU A 9 10.92 -2.70 4.64
C LEU A 9 11.70 -2.32 3.36
N GLN A 10 12.36 -3.29 2.71
CA GLN A 10 13.29 -3.12 1.57
C GLN A 10 12.75 -2.33 0.37
N TYR A 11 11.44 -2.11 0.27
CA TYR A 11 10.82 -1.37 -0.84
C TYR A 11 10.53 0.09 -0.51
N GLY A 12 11.32 0.70 0.39
CA GLY A 12 11.19 2.11 0.78
C GLY A 12 12.08 2.98 -0.08
N ILE A 13 11.47 3.86 -0.87
CA ILE A 13 12.16 5.03 -1.42
C ILE A 13 12.50 5.92 -0.21
N ASP A 14 13.74 5.83 0.28
CA ASP A 14 14.30 6.77 1.26
C ASP A 14 14.66 8.07 0.51
N ASP A 15 13.66 8.76 -0.04
CA ASP A 15 13.88 10.08 -0.65
C ASP A 15 14.01 11.10 0.49
N LYS A 16 15.24 11.25 0.99
CA LYS A 16 15.68 12.37 1.82
C LYS A 16 15.55 13.72 1.11
N ASP A 17 15.31 13.70 -0.20
CA ASP A 17 15.13 14.88 -1.02
C ASP A 17 13.65 15.16 -1.27
N ASN A 18 13.21 16.23 -0.63
CA ASN A 18 11.89 16.84 -0.56
C ASN A 18 11.29 17.20 -1.96
N LYS A 19 11.07 16.22 -2.84
CA LYS A 19 10.52 16.42 -4.19
C LYS A 19 9.12 15.82 -4.29
N ARG A 20 8.12 16.68 -4.06
CA ARG A 20 6.68 16.53 -4.37
C ARG A 20 6.11 15.13 -4.09
N ILE A 21 5.71 14.92 -2.83
CA ILE A 21 4.90 13.77 -2.42
C ILE A 21 3.61 13.76 -3.23
N TYR A 22 3.29 12.65 -3.89
CA TYR A 22 1.99 12.47 -4.50
C TYR A 22 0.92 12.30 -3.41
N SER A 23 0.18 13.38 -3.17
CA SER A 23 -0.95 13.36 -2.25
C SER A 23 -2.23 12.97 -2.99
N ALA A 24 -2.48 11.66 -3.08
CA ALA A 24 -3.79 11.17 -3.54
C ALA A 24 -4.89 11.72 -2.61
N PRO A 25 -6.07 12.09 -3.14
CA PRO A 25 -7.21 12.53 -2.31
C PRO A 25 -7.71 11.41 -1.39
N ASN A 26 -7.38 10.16 -1.73
CA ASN A 26 -7.89 8.93 -1.18
C ASN A 26 -6.93 8.28 -0.16
N SER A 27 -6.55 9.03 0.88
CA SER A 27 -5.73 8.46 1.95
C SER A 27 -6.49 7.41 2.78
N PHE A 28 -5.82 6.32 3.16
CA PHE A 28 -6.36 5.24 4.01
C PHE A 28 -7.04 5.80 5.25
N ILE A 29 -6.33 6.64 6.01
CA ILE A 29 -6.81 7.20 7.27
C ILE A 29 -7.99 8.12 7.04
N ASN A 30 -7.94 8.97 6.01
CA ASN A 30 -9.03 9.89 5.69
C ASN A 30 -10.30 9.14 5.27
N GLN A 31 -10.16 8.08 4.47
CA GLN A 31 -11.28 7.22 4.08
C GLN A 31 -11.87 6.47 5.29
N LEU A 32 -11.03 5.90 6.15
CA LEU A 32 -11.46 5.20 7.35
C LEU A 32 -12.20 6.15 8.31
N ILE A 33 -11.64 7.33 8.58
CA ILE A 33 -12.30 8.38 9.38
C ILE A 33 -13.63 8.78 8.74
N GLY A 34 -13.64 8.95 7.41
CA GLY A 34 -14.86 9.26 6.66
C GLY A 34 -15.96 8.22 6.88
N ILE A 35 -15.62 6.92 6.81
CA ILE A 35 -16.55 5.82 7.08
C ILE A 35 -17.04 5.85 8.53
N LEU A 36 -16.13 5.99 9.50
CA LEU A 36 -16.46 5.95 10.92
C LEU A 36 -17.32 7.14 11.39
N LYS A 37 -17.28 8.26 10.66
CA LYS A 37 -18.14 9.43 10.91
C LYS A 37 -19.56 9.29 10.35
N LEU A 38 -19.83 8.26 9.54
CA LEU A 38 -21.18 8.03 9.02
C LEU A 38 -22.08 7.56 10.16
N ASN A 39 -23.19 8.26 10.38
CA ASN A 39 -24.21 7.84 11.33
C ASN A 39 -25.07 6.71 10.73
N LEU A 40 -24.52 5.50 10.71
CA LEU A 40 -25.14 4.32 10.10
C LEU A 40 -25.47 3.25 11.14
N PRO A 41 -26.51 2.44 10.91
CA PRO A 41 -26.71 1.20 11.65
C PRO A 41 -25.47 0.30 11.61
N SER A 42 -25.25 -0.46 12.68
CA SER A 42 -24.05 -1.30 12.88
C SER A 42 -23.81 -2.29 11.73
N GLU A 43 -24.86 -2.91 11.19
CA GLU A 43 -24.77 -3.83 10.06
C GLU A 43 -24.25 -3.14 8.78
N ILE A 44 -24.73 -1.92 8.53
CA ILE A 44 -24.30 -1.13 7.37
C ILE A 44 -22.86 -0.63 7.60
N MET A 45 -22.53 -0.20 8.82
CA MET A 45 -21.16 0.17 9.19
C MET A 45 -20.19 -0.99 8.98
N ASN A 46 -20.52 -2.20 9.44
CA ASN A 46 -19.72 -3.41 9.24
C ASN A 46 -19.50 -3.71 7.75
N THR A 47 -20.57 -3.60 6.96
CA THR A 47 -20.48 -3.78 5.50
C THR A 47 -19.54 -2.74 4.87
N ARG A 48 -19.61 -1.47 5.28
CA ARG A 48 -18.71 -0.41 4.80
C ARG A 48 -17.26 -0.69 5.16
N ILE A 49 -16.99 -1.12 6.39
CA ILE A 49 -15.64 -1.51 6.83
C ILE A 49 -15.13 -2.73 6.06
N MET A 50 -15.98 -3.71 5.77
CA MET A 50 -15.60 -4.88 4.96
C MET A 50 -15.22 -4.47 3.53
N ILE A 51 -16.04 -3.64 2.87
CA ILE A 51 -15.77 -3.12 1.53
C ILE A 51 -14.43 -2.35 1.52
N PHE A 52 -14.22 -1.50 2.53
CA PHE A 52 -12.97 -0.75 2.68
C PHE A 52 -11.75 -1.68 2.81
N LYS A 53 -11.84 -2.71 3.66
CA LYS A 53 -10.77 -3.72 3.80
C LYS A 53 -10.49 -4.44 2.48
N GLU A 54 -11.52 -4.84 1.74
CA GLU A 54 -11.36 -5.54 0.46
C GLU A 54 -10.69 -4.64 -0.60
N GLN A 55 -11.07 -3.35 -0.66
CA GLN A 55 -10.44 -2.39 -1.56
C GLN A 55 -8.95 -2.24 -1.30
N TRP A 56 -8.56 -2.09 -0.02
CA TRP A 56 -7.15 -1.93 0.36
C TRP A 56 -6.36 -3.24 0.24
N SER A 57 -6.98 -4.39 0.51
CA SER A 57 -6.42 -5.71 0.23
C SER A 57 -6.16 -5.91 -1.28
N SER A 58 -7.10 -5.53 -2.14
CA SER A 58 -6.95 -5.59 -3.59
C SER A 58 -5.79 -4.71 -4.09
N LYS A 59 -5.69 -3.47 -3.58
CA LYS A 59 -4.56 -2.59 -3.85
C LYS A 59 -3.22 -3.20 -3.44
N ALA A 60 -3.16 -3.84 -2.26
CA ALA A 60 -1.97 -4.54 -1.79
C ALA A 60 -1.59 -5.74 -2.68
N LYS A 61 -2.56 -6.54 -3.14
CA LYS A 61 -2.34 -7.64 -4.10
C LYS A 61 -1.78 -7.12 -5.43
N GLN A 62 -2.35 -6.05 -5.96
CA GLN A 62 -1.87 -5.43 -7.21
C GLN A 62 -0.42 -4.94 -7.08
N PHE A 63 -0.10 -4.29 -5.96
CA PHE A 63 1.25 -3.84 -5.67
C PHE A 63 2.23 -5.00 -5.49
N LEU A 64 1.81 -6.08 -4.82
CA LEU A 64 2.62 -7.30 -4.69
C LEU A 64 2.93 -7.92 -6.06
N ILE A 65 1.94 -8.01 -6.95
CA ILE A 65 2.15 -8.50 -8.32
C ILE A 65 3.17 -7.63 -9.07
N PHE A 66 3.06 -6.30 -8.95
CA PHE A 66 3.97 -5.35 -9.57
C PHE A 66 5.43 -5.59 -9.12
N ILE A 67 5.69 -5.58 -7.81
CA ILE A 67 7.06 -5.75 -7.28
C ILE A 67 7.61 -7.16 -7.55
N THR A 68 6.76 -8.19 -7.58
CA THR A 68 7.21 -9.57 -7.81
C THR A 68 7.55 -9.81 -9.29
N LYS A 69 6.77 -9.24 -10.22
CA LYS A 69 7.06 -9.32 -11.67
C LYS A 69 8.28 -8.50 -12.05
N SER A 70 8.48 -7.33 -11.42
CA SER A 70 9.64 -6.46 -11.66
C SER A 70 10.98 -7.14 -11.31
N ASN A 71 11.00 -8.03 -10.31
CA ASN A 71 12.20 -8.74 -9.88
C ASN A 71 12.67 -9.85 -10.83
N ASN A 72 11.84 -10.27 -11.79
CA ASN A 72 12.21 -11.29 -12.77
C ASN A 72 12.93 -10.72 -14.00
N GLU A 73 12.98 -9.40 -14.15
CA GLU A 73 13.66 -8.70 -15.24
C GLU A 73 15.08 -8.27 -14.81
N GLY A 74 16.03 -9.21 -14.75
CA GLY A 74 17.49 -8.97 -14.77
C GLY A 74 18.08 -7.91 -13.80
N GLY A 75 18.82 -8.38 -12.79
CA GLY A 75 19.35 -7.62 -11.63
C GLY A 75 20.14 -6.31 -11.85
N ASN A 76 20.50 -5.91 -13.07
CA ASN A 76 21.37 -4.75 -13.32
C ASN A 76 20.64 -3.49 -13.84
N ALA A 77 19.33 -3.55 -14.10
CA ALA A 77 18.49 -2.39 -14.43
C ALA A 77 17.65 -1.85 -13.24
N LEU A 78 17.67 -2.58 -12.11
CA LEU A 78 16.73 -2.46 -11.00
C LEU A 78 16.85 -1.13 -10.22
N ALA A 79 18.02 -0.78 -9.69
CA ALA A 79 18.05 0.14 -8.54
C ALA A 79 17.57 1.59 -8.81
N ASN A 80 17.77 2.15 -10.01
CA ASN A 80 17.44 3.56 -10.32
C ASN A 80 16.21 3.76 -11.21
N MET A 81 15.74 2.72 -11.91
CA MET A 81 14.52 2.78 -12.75
C MET A 81 13.27 2.32 -11.98
N GLU A 82 13.46 1.63 -10.85
CA GLU A 82 12.41 1.03 -10.03
C GLU A 82 11.62 2.07 -9.21
N SER A 83 12.27 3.09 -8.64
CA SER A 83 11.61 4.16 -7.86
C SER A 83 10.58 4.96 -8.69
N THR A 84 10.95 5.38 -9.90
CA THR A 84 10.04 6.14 -10.78
C THR A 84 8.84 5.29 -11.22
N LYS A 85 9.08 4.04 -11.65
CA LYS A 85 8.00 3.11 -12.02
C LYS A 85 7.09 2.78 -10.83
N GLN A 86 7.66 2.64 -9.64
CA GLN A 86 6.90 2.41 -8.41
C GLN A 86 6.02 3.62 -8.07
N LYS A 87 6.52 4.86 -8.17
CA LYS A 87 5.73 6.08 -7.98
C LYS A 87 4.61 6.20 -9.01
N GLU A 88 4.87 5.88 -10.28
CA GLU A 88 3.84 5.85 -11.32
C GLU A 88 2.78 4.77 -11.06
N PHE A 89 3.19 3.59 -10.61
CA PHE A 89 2.27 2.52 -10.25
C PHE A 89 1.41 2.87 -9.02
N ILE A 90 2.01 3.48 -7.99
CA ILE A 90 1.31 3.99 -6.80
C ILE A 90 0.22 5.01 -7.21
N LYS A 91 0.52 5.88 -8.17
CA LYS A 91 -0.48 6.80 -8.75
C LYS A 91 -1.58 6.04 -9.51
N TYR A 92 -1.23 5.04 -10.30
CA TYR A 92 -2.18 4.24 -11.06
C TYR A 92 -3.20 3.49 -10.17
N ILE A 93 -2.74 2.90 -9.06
CA ILE A 93 -3.59 2.22 -8.08
C ILE A 93 -4.23 3.18 -7.07
N ASP A 94 -4.07 4.48 -7.26
CA ASP A 94 -4.62 5.57 -6.44
C ASP A 94 -4.31 5.39 -4.95
N ILE A 95 -3.02 5.29 -4.63
CA ILE A 95 -2.52 5.22 -3.26
C ILE A 95 -1.74 6.49 -2.95
N ASN A 96 -2.02 7.08 -1.79
CA ASN A 96 -1.20 8.18 -1.30
C ASN A 96 0.17 7.62 -0.91
N GLU A 97 1.26 8.30 -1.27
CA GLU A 97 2.61 7.81 -0.93
C GLU A 97 2.80 7.64 0.60
N ASN A 98 2.11 8.44 1.41
CA ASN A 98 2.10 8.31 2.87
C ASN A 98 1.42 7.02 3.37
N ASP A 99 0.58 6.38 2.56
CA ASP A 99 -0.07 5.11 2.89
C ASP A 99 0.74 3.90 2.41
N LEU A 100 1.90 4.09 1.79
CA LEU A 100 2.76 2.99 1.35
C LEU A 100 3.13 2.02 2.50
N PRO A 101 3.43 2.47 3.74
CA PRO A 101 3.64 1.57 4.87
C PRO A 101 2.43 0.67 5.17
N ILE A 102 1.21 1.19 4.98
CA ILE A 102 -0.03 0.42 5.17
C ILE A 102 -0.12 -0.67 4.11
N ILE A 103 0.19 -0.35 2.85
CA ILE A 103 0.23 -1.35 1.78
C ILE A 103 1.28 -2.43 2.05
N LYS A 104 2.47 -2.05 2.51
CA LYS A 104 3.51 -3.02 2.91
C LYS A 104 3.03 -3.94 4.05
N PHE A 105 2.31 -3.38 5.03
CA PHE A 105 1.70 -4.16 6.10
C PHE A 105 0.73 -5.23 5.53
N TRP A 106 -0.20 -4.82 4.67
CA TRP A 106 -1.16 -5.75 4.05
C TRP A 106 -0.47 -6.83 3.20
N ILE A 107 0.59 -6.48 2.47
CA ILE A 107 1.41 -7.45 1.73
C ILE A 107 2.07 -8.45 2.66
N GLY A 108 2.58 -7.99 3.82
CA GLY A 108 3.11 -8.88 4.86
C GLY A 108 2.08 -9.93 5.27
N CYS A 109 0.85 -9.50 5.54
CA CYS A 109 -0.26 -10.40 5.88
C CYS A 109 -0.61 -11.38 4.76
N LEU A 110 -0.56 -10.94 3.49
CA LEU A 110 -0.86 -11.80 2.32
C LEU A 110 0.20 -12.86 2.07
N LYS A 111 1.47 -12.61 2.42
CA LYS A 111 2.56 -13.60 2.29
C LYS A 111 2.53 -14.67 3.37
N THR A 112 1.88 -14.37 4.51
CA THR A 112 1.78 -15.29 5.66
C THR A 112 0.49 -16.12 5.68
N ALA A 113 -0.45 -15.85 4.77
CA ALA A 113 -1.71 -16.57 4.61
C ALA A 113 -1.57 -17.71 3.59
#